data_AF-A0A0Q8NW37-F1
#
_entry.id   AF-A0A0Q8NW37-F1
#
_cell.length_a   1.000
_cell.length_b   1.000
_cell.length_c   1.000
_cell.angle_alpha   90.00
_cell.angle_beta   90.00
_cell.angle_gamma   90.00
#
_symmetry.space_group_name_H-M   'P 1'
#
loop_
_entity.id
_entity.type
_entity.pdbx_description
1 polymer ?
#
loop_
_entity_poly.entity_id
_entity_poly.type
_entity_poly.pdbx_seq_one_letter_code
_entity_poly.pdbx_strand_id
1 'polypeptide(L)' 'MAFYRDMGSASEEEIAGVLRRWRLRVELYNDPATARVHAAVQEGTAPGRALSVVLREHGPR' A
#
# COMPACT_ATOMS: atom_id res chain seq x y z
N MET A 1 -11.18 1.82 -25.98
CA MET A 1 -10.00 1.33 -26.72
C MET A 1 -8.65 1.92 -26.26
N ALA A 2 -8.60 2.83 -25.28
CA ALA A 2 -7.33 3.35 -24.73
C ALA A 2 -6.63 2.32 -23.83
N PHE A 3 -7.36 1.67 -22.92
CA PHE A 3 -6.82 0.68 -21.98
C PHE A 3 -5.95 -0.42 -22.61
N TYR A 4 -6.44 -1.07 -23.68
CA TYR A 4 -5.66 -2.12 -24.36
C TYR A 4 -4.46 -1.59 -25.14
N ARG A 5 -4.52 -0.33 -25.57
CA ARG A 5 -3.42 0.35 -26.26
C ARG A 5 -2.31 0.70 -25.26
N ASP A 6 -2.71 1.26 -24.11
CA ASP A 6 -1.81 1.60 -23.00
C ASP A 6 -1.16 0.32 -22.43
N MET A 7 -1.90 -0.79 -22.35
CA MET A 7 -1.33 -2.09 -21.96
C MET A 7 -0.36 -2.65 -23.01
N GLY A 8 -0.67 -2.47 -24.30
CA GLY A 8 0.20 -2.92 -25.40
C GLY A 8 1.49 -2.09 -25.55
N SER A 9 1.51 -0.86 -25.04
CA SER A 9 2.70 0.00 -25.02
C SER A 9 3.49 -0.02 -23.70
N ALA A 10 2.97 -0.69 -22.68
CA ALA A 10 3.62 -0.75 -21.38
C ALA A 10 4.93 -1.54 -21.47
N SER A 11 5.98 -0.99 -20.89
CA SER A 11 7.26 -1.67 -20.76
C SER A 11 7.18 -2.85 -19.78
N GLU A 12 8.12 -3.78 -19.92
CA GLU A 12 8.26 -4.91 -18.98
C GLU A 12 8.45 -4.44 -17.53
N GLU A 13 9.16 -3.33 -17.33
CA GLU A 13 9.38 -2.74 -16.01
C GLU A 13 8.08 -2.22 -15.37
N GLU A 14 7.25 -1.51 -16.15
CA GLU A 14 5.95 -1.00 -15.69
C GLU A 14 5.02 -2.15 -15.30
N ILE A 15 4.95 -3.17 -16.15
CA ILE A 15 4.15 -4.38 -15.91
C ILE A 15 4.65 -5.10 -14.65
N ALA A 16 5.97 -5.33 -14.54
CA ALA A 16 6.55 -5.98 -13.37
C ALA A 16 6.32 -5.16 -12.09
N GLY A 17 6.35 -3.83 -12.17
CA GLY A 17 6.02 -2.93 -11.05
C GLY A 17 4.58 -3.09 -10.58
N VAL A 18 3.61 -3.18 -11.51
CA VAL A 18 2.20 -3.43 -11.18
C VAL A 18 2.02 -4.80 -10.55
N LEU A 19 2.63 -5.84 -11.12
CA LEU A 19 2.54 -7.21 -10.61
C LEU A 19 3.14 -7.36 -9.21
N ARG A 20 4.31 -6.74 -8.95
CA ARG A 20 4.92 -6.71 -7.61
C ARG A 20 4.00 -6.06 -6.57
N ARG A 21 3.40 -4.90 -6.90
CA ARG A 21 2.44 -4.22 -6.01
C ARG A 21 1.20 -5.06 -5.73
N TRP A 22 0.67 -5.71 -6.78
CA TRP A 22 -0.47 -6.61 -6.63
C TRP A 22 -0.17 -7.80 -5.74
N ARG A 23 0.97 -8.46 -5.99
CA ARG A 23 1.43 -9.58 -5.16
C ARG A 23 1.56 -9.18 -3.69
N LEU A 24 2.23 -8.05 -3.42
CA LEU A 24 2.41 -7.57 -2.05
C LEU A 24 1.07 -7.25 -1.36
N ARG A 25 0.09 -6.72 -2.10
CA ARG A 25 -1.26 -6.49 -1.58
C ARG A 25 -1.98 -7.79 -1.24
N VAL A 26 -1.84 -8.82 -2.08
CA VAL A 26 -2.40 -10.16 -1.81
C VAL A 26 -1.74 -10.79 -0.59
N GLU A 27 -0.41 -10.70 -0.48
CA GLU A 27 0.33 -11.19 0.70
C GLU A 27 -0.13 -10.48 1.98
N LEU A 28 -0.29 -9.15 1.95
CA LEU A 28 -0.82 -8.39 3.08
C LEU A 28 -2.25 -8.80 3.47
N TYR A 29 -3.16 -8.97 2.50
CA TYR A 29 -4.53 -9.37 2.81
C TYR A 29 -4.65 -10.79 3.36
N ASN A 30 -3.71 -11.67 3.01
CA ASN A 30 -3.66 -13.03 3.55
C ASN A 30 -2.96 -13.11 4.91
N ASP A 31 -2.30 -12.04 5.38
CA ASP A 31 -1.64 -12.02 6.68
C ASP A 31 -2.66 -11.80 7.83
N PRO A 32 -2.81 -12.75 8.77
CA PRO A 32 -3.67 -12.59 9.95
C PRO A 32 -3.30 -11.40 10.85
N ALA A 33 -2.06 -10.91 10.79
CA ALA A 33 -1.64 -9.69 11.46
C ALA A 33 -2.27 -8.44 10.83
N THR A 34 -2.47 -8.41 9.51
CA THR A 34 -3.10 -7.27 8.81
C THR A 34 -4.51 -6.99 9.31
N ALA A 35 -5.33 -8.03 9.48
CA ALA A 35 -6.69 -7.86 10.01
C ALA A 35 -6.68 -7.30 11.44
N ARG A 36 -5.76 -7.80 12.29
CA ARG A 36 -5.61 -7.33 13.68
C ARG A 36 -5.13 -5.88 13.75
N VAL A 37 -4.13 -5.51 12.94
CA VAL A 37 -3.63 -4.14 12.86
C VAL A 37 -4.71 -3.21 12.31
N HIS A 38 -5.44 -3.61 11.27
CA HIS A 38 -6.53 -2.82 10.71
C HIS A 38 -7.62 -2.56 11.75
N ALA A 39 -8.05 -3.58 12.51
CA ALA A 39 -9.03 -3.40 13.59
C ALA A 39 -8.51 -2.42 14.66
N ALA A 40 -7.26 -2.61 15.12
CA ALA A 40 -6.66 -1.71 16.10
C ALA A 40 -6.54 -0.27 15.61
N VAL A 41 -6.31 -0.05 14.30
CA VAL A 41 -6.29 1.30 13.71
C VAL A 41 -7.68 1.93 13.74
N GLN A 42 -8.72 1.18 13.36
CA GLN A 42 -10.11 1.68 13.40
C GLN A 42 -10.57 1.98 14.82
N GLU A 43 -10.12 1.20 15.80
CA GLU A 43 -10.41 1.39 17.23
C GLU A 43 -9.52 2.48 17.88
N GLY A 44 -8.50 3.00 17.18
CA GLY A 44 -7.53 3.94 17.73
C GLY A 44 -6.60 3.33 18.78
N THR A 45 -6.52 2.00 18.86
CA THR A 45 -5.71 1.23 19.82
C THR A 45 -4.44 0.67 19.19
N ALA A 46 -4.22 0.90 17.88
CA ALA A 46 -3.04 0.42 17.17
C ALA A 46 -1.75 0.92 17.85
N PRO A 47 -0.82 0.03 18.20
CA PRO A 47 0.47 0.43 18.74
C PRO A 47 1.25 1.21 17.68
N GLY A 48 1.67 2.42 18.02
CA GLY A 48 2.41 3.29 17.12
C GLY A 48 2.22 4.77 17.45
N ARG A 49 2.98 5.64 16.77
CA ARG A 49 2.73 7.08 16.82
C ARG A 49 1.79 7.46 15.68
N ALA A 50 0.84 8.34 15.95
CA ALA A 50 -0.05 8.87 14.92
C ALA A 50 0.76 9.44 13.75
N LEU A 51 0.38 9.09 12.53
CA LEU A 51 1.08 9.55 11.31
C LEU A 51 1.19 11.07 11.25
N SER A 52 0.18 11.80 11.74
CA SER A 52 0.19 13.26 11.85
C SER A 52 1.29 13.79 12.76
N VAL A 53 1.63 13.08 13.84
CA VAL A 53 2.72 13.43 14.75
C VAL A 53 4.06 13.20 14.06
N VAL A 54 4.23 12.04 13.42
CA VAL A 54 5.46 11.70 12.69
C VAL A 54 5.71 12.68 11.54
N LEU A 55 4.68 13.04 10.79
CA LEU A 55 4.77 14.02 9.69
C LEU A 55 5.05 15.44 10.19
N ARG A 56 4.59 15.82 11.38
CA ARG A 56 4.96 17.11 11.97
C ARG A 56 6.43 17.15 12.38
N GLU A 57 6.97 16.02 12.85
CA GLU A 57 8.35 15.91 13.34
C GLU A 57 9.37 15.74 12.22
N HIS A 58 9.00 15.05 11.15
CA HIS A 58 9.91 14.66 10.06
C HIS A 58 9.47 15.15 8.68
N GLY A 59 8.35 15.84 8.57
CA GLY A 59 7.90 16.44 7.32
C GLY A 59 8.86 17.54 6.86
N PRO A 60 8.96 17.76 5.53
CA PRO A 60 9.72 18.88 5.01
C PRO A 60 9.19 20.19 5.60
N ARG A 61 10.10 21.01 6.14
CA ARG A 61 9.79 22.37 6.58
C ARG A 61 9.31 23.24 5.44
#